data_AF-A0A367FUN4-F1
#
_entry.id   AF-A0A367FUN4-F1
#
_cell.length_a   1.000
_cell.length_b   1.000
_cell.length_c   1.000
_cell.angle_alpha   90.00
_cell.angle_beta   90.00
_cell.angle_gamma   90.00
#
_symmetry.space_group_name_H-M   'P 1'
#
loop_
_entity.id
_entity.type
_entity.pdbx_description
1 polymer ?
#
loop_
_entity_poly.entity_id
_entity_poly.type
_entity_poly.pdbx_seq_one_letter_code
_entity_poly.pdbx_strand_id
1 'polypeptide(L)' 'MKAFITITGLKFHFGSKPFAVGQKVKLVKEPDNEYDSEAIKAELPGLGCAG' A
#
# COMPACT_ATOMS: atom_id res chain seq x y z
N MET A 1 8.68 5.85 -19.28
CA MET A 1 7.20 5.85 -19.10
C MET A 1 6.93 6.06 -17.61
N LYS A 2 5.98 6.93 -17.23
CA LYS A 2 5.54 7.05 -15.83
C LYS A 2 4.24 6.26 -15.69
N ALA A 3 4.17 5.40 -14.68
CA ALA A 3 2.95 4.68 -14.32
C ALA A 3 2.39 5.27 -13.04
N PHE A 4 1.07 5.44 -12.99
CA PHE A 4 0.34 5.77 -11.78
C PHE A 4 -0.43 4.54 -11.34
N ILE A 5 -0.47 4.30 -10.04
CA ILE A 5 -1.18 3.18 -9.42
C ILE A 5 -2.17 3.70 -8.39
N THR A 6 -3.19 2.91 -8.09
CA THR A 6 -4.17 3.20 -7.04
C THR A 6 -3.95 2.23 -5.90
N ILE A 7 -3.75 2.74 -4.69
CA ILE A 7 -3.75 1.92 -3.46
C ILE A 7 -5.22 1.67 -3.11
N THR A 8 -5.59 0.39 -2.98
CA THR A 8 -6.95 -0.02 -2.64
C THR A 8 -6.98 -0.62 -1.23
N GLY A 9 -8.08 -1.25 -0.81
CA GLY A 9 -8.10 -1.94 0.49
C GLY A 9 -8.03 -1.06 1.76
N LEU A 10 -7.94 0.28 1.64
CA LEU A 10 -7.72 1.19 2.78
C LEU A 10 -8.73 1.01 3.94
N LYS A 11 -9.95 0.57 3.66
CA LYS A 11 -11.00 0.31 4.66
C LYS A 11 -10.64 -0.81 5.64
N PHE A 12 -9.73 -1.70 5.26
CA PHE A 12 -9.25 -2.81 6.08
C PHE A 12 -8.02 -2.45 6.93
N HIS A 13 -7.52 -1.21 6.79
CA HIS A 13 -6.37 -0.68 7.52
C HIS A 13 -6.76 0.60 8.27
N PHE A 14 -6.23 1.75 7.86
CA PHE A 14 -6.34 3.03 8.57
C PHE A 14 -7.18 4.07 7.82
N GLY A 15 -7.83 3.68 6.72
CA GLY A 15 -8.48 4.60 5.79
C GLY A 15 -7.49 5.51 5.08
N SER A 16 -7.99 6.61 4.51
CA SER A 16 -7.16 7.60 3.79
C SER A 16 -6.50 8.63 4.71
N LYS A 17 -6.90 8.71 5.99
CA LYS A 17 -6.45 9.74 6.93
C LYS A 17 -4.92 9.85 7.09
N PRO A 18 -4.13 8.75 7.09
CA PRO A 18 -2.68 8.84 7.26
C PRO A 18 -1.91 9.27 6.01
N PHE A 19 -2.56 9.32 4.84
CA PHE A 19 -1.91 9.65 3.59
C PHE A 19 -1.93 11.16 3.34
N ALA A 20 -0.79 11.70 2.93
CA ALA A 20 -0.65 13.09 2.50
C ALA A 20 0.01 13.20 1.13
N VAL A 21 -0.37 14.24 0.36
CA VAL A 21 0.26 14.52 -0.94
C VAL A 21 1.76 14.79 -0.74
N GLY A 22 2.60 14.19 -1.58
CA GLY A 22 4.06 14.30 -1.50
C GLY A 22 4.71 13.36 -0.48
N GLN A 23 3.93 12.60 0.28
CA GLN A 23 4.46 11.58 1.19
C GLN A 23 5.02 10.39 0.42
N LYS A 24 6.15 9.86 0.89
CA LYS A 24 6.72 8.61 0.37
C LYS A 24 6.01 7.40 0.97
N VAL A 25 5.70 6.43 0.12
CA VAL A 25 5.12 5.13 0.47
C VAL A 25 6.09 4.05 0.01
N LYS A 26 6.27 2.99 0.81
CA LYS A 26 7.10 1.83 0.43
C LYS A 26 6.20 0.75 -0.16
N LEU A 27 6.51 0.30 -1.37
CA LEU A 27 5.82 -0.82 -1.99
C LEU A 27 6.63 -2.10 -1.74
N VAL A 28 5.96 -3.15 -1.27
CA VAL A 28 6.58 -4.43 -0.91
C VAL A 28 5.80 -5.57 -1.57
N LYS A 29 6.48 -6.41 -2.35
CA LYS A 29 5.88 -7.64 -2.90
C LYS A 29 5.55 -8.60 -1.76
N GLU A 30 4.40 -9.26 -1.88
CA GLU A 30 3.94 -10.28 -0.93
C GLU A 30 3.67 -11.59 -1.69
N PRO A 31 4.72 -12.30 -2.14
CA PRO A 31 4.56 -13.49 -2.98
C PRO A 31 3.85 -14.64 -2.27
N ASP A 32 3.88 -14.65 -0.94
CA ASP A 32 3.24 -15.64 -0.09
C ASP A 32 1.82 -15.23 0.36
N ASN A 33 1.22 -14.19 -0.25
CA ASN A 33 -0.15 -13.78 0.03
C ASN A 33 -1.13 -14.91 -0.35
N GLU A 34 -2.09 -15.22 0.54
CA GLU A 34 -2.99 -16.39 0.34
C GLU A 34 -3.96 -16.25 -0.84
N TYR A 35 -4.22 -15.02 -1.29
CA TYR A 35 -5.21 -14.71 -2.32
C TYR A 35 -4.58 -14.44 -3.69
N ASP A 36 -3.43 -13.77 -3.72
CA ASP A 36 -2.76 -13.34 -4.95
C ASP A 36 -1.24 -13.29 -4.77
N SER A 37 -0.51 -14.20 -5.41
CA SER A 37 0.97 -14.23 -5.38
C SER A 37 1.61 -13.00 -6.01
N GLU A 38 0.86 -12.20 -6.77
CA GLU A 38 1.33 -10.94 -7.33
C GLU A 38 1.05 -9.73 -6.45
N ALA A 39 0.45 -9.92 -5.26
CA ALA A 39 0.13 -8.85 -4.33
C ALA A 39 1.32 -7.92 -4.03
N ILE A 40 1.01 -6.63 -3.92
CA ILE A 40 1.96 -5.58 -3.53
C ILE A 40 1.29 -4.74 -2.44
N LYS A 41 1.83 -4.79 -1.23
CA LYS A 41 1.37 -3.95 -0.13
C LYS A 41 2.06 -2.59 -0.11
N ALA A 42 1.32 -1.58 0.31
CA ALA A 42 1.76 -0.22 0.56
C ALA A 42 2.00 0.00 2.06
N GLU A 43 3.24 0.29 2.43
CA GLU A 43 3.64 0.56 3.81
C GLU A 43 3.95 2.06 4.02
N LEU A 44 3.41 2.60 5.11
CA LEU A 44 3.70 3.96 5.57
C LEU A 44 4.78 3.94 6.67
N PRO A 45 5.75 4.87 6.64
CA PRO A 45 6.79 4.95 7.67
C PRO A 45 6.19 5.08 9.07
N GLY A 46 6.61 4.20 9.99
CA GLY A 46 6.14 4.18 11.38
C GLY A 46 4.75 3.59 11.62
N LEU A 47 3.96 3.35 10.57
CA LEU A 47 2.61 2.79 10.67
C LEU A 47 2.51 1.35 10.15
N GLY A 48 3.32 0.97 9.16
CA GLY A 48 3.28 -0.35 8.53
C GLY A 48 2.29 -0.43 7.38
N CYS A 49 1.70 -1.60 7.16
CA CYS A 49 0.79 -1.87 6.03
C CYS A 49 -0.47 -1.00 6.10
N ALA A 50 -0.68 -0.20 5.07
CA ALA A 50 -1.77 0.77 4.98
C ALA A 50 -2.71 0.52 3.79
N GLY A 51 -2.40 -0.44 2.92
CA GLY A 51 -3.21 -0.89 1.79
C GLY A 51 -2.40 -1.67 0.77
#